data_AF-A0A2N6ADC3-F1
#
_entry.id   AF-A0A2N6ADC3-F1
#
_cell.length_a   1.000
_cell.length_b   1.000
_cell.length_c   1.000
_cell.angle_alpha   90.00
_cell.angle_beta   90.00
_cell.angle_gamma   90.00
#
_symmetry.space_group_name_H-M   'P 1'
#
loop_
_entity.id
_entity.type
_entity.pdbx_description
1 polymer ?
#
loop_
_entity_poly.entity_id
_entity_poly.type
_entity_poly.pdbx_seq_one_letter_code
_entity_poly.pdbx_strand_id
1 'polypeptide(L)'
;MDALGQILSQIFYFVIIIGVLVLIHELGHFLAAKAFGMRVERFSIGFPPRAFGKQIGDTDYCVSWLPIGGYVKISGMIDESMDTEHLEKAPEPWEFRAKPVWQRIIVITAGVIMNVLLAIAIFWGLNLSQGVQHHKVTTIGMVQENSIAAKYGLQSGDEITAINGEEMSTWEGIRENVLYT
;
A
#
# COMPACT_ATOMS: atom_id res chain seq x y z
N MET A 1 -29.14 4.76 -1.76
CA MET A 1 -28.36 5.93 -1.31
C MET A 1 -28.38 6.94 -2.43
N ASP A 2 -28.74 8.16 -2.13
CA ASP A 2 -28.64 9.29 -3.07
C ASP A 2 -27.16 9.56 -3.41
N ALA A 3 -26.93 10.26 -4.53
CA ALA A 3 -25.58 10.51 -5.05
C ALA A 3 -24.66 11.16 -3.98
N LEU A 4 -25.24 12.03 -3.14
CA LEU A 4 -24.54 12.68 -2.04
C LEU A 4 -24.06 11.66 -0.99
N GLY A 5 -24.89 10.70 -0.60
CA GLY A 5 -24.50 9.63 0.31
C GLY A 5 -23.38 8.73 -0.25
N GLN A 6 -23.37 8.46 -1.55
CA GLN A 6 -22.28 7.70 -2.19
C GLN A 6 -20.95 8.46 -2.17
N ILE A 7 -20.98 9.75 -2.48
CA ILE A 7 -19.79 10.61 -2.46
C ILE A 7 -19.21 10.70 -1.03
N LEU A 8 -20.06 10.90 -0.03
CA LEU A 8 -19.61 10.95 1.38
C LEU A 8 -18.95 9.63 1.81
N SER A 9 -19.54 8.50 1.43
CA SER A 9 -18.95 7.18 1.67
C SER A 9 -17.59 7.02 1.00
N GLN A 10 -17.44 7.44 -0.25
CA GLN A 10 -16.16 7.36 -0.97
C GLN A 10 -15.08 8.22 -0.33
N ILE A 11 -15.42 9.46 0.06
CA ILE A 11 -14.51 10.36 0.77
C ILE A 11 -14.10 9.74 2.11
N PHE A 12 -15.05 9.17 2.85
CA PHE A 12 -14.77 8.51 4.12
C PHE A 12 -13.78 7.35 3.96
N TYR A 13 -14.03 6.43 3.02
CA TYR A 13 -13.09 5.33 2.75
C TYR A 13 -11.75 5.80 2.21
N PHE A 14 -11.74 6.83 1.36
CA PHE A 14 -10.51 7.43 0.86
C PHE A 14 -9.63 7.96 2.00
N VAL A 15 -10.21 8.71 2.94
CA VAL A 15 -9.49 9.24 4.11
C VAL A 15 -8.95 8.10 4.98
N ILE A 16 -9.73 7.03 5.19
CA ILE A 16 -9.27 5.87 5.96
C ILE A 16 -8.09 5.18 5.26
N ILE A 17 -8.21 4.90 3.96
CA ILE A 17 -7.17 4.20 3.20
C ILE A 17 -5.88 5.00 3.19
N ILE A 18 -5.95 6.30 2.88
CA ILE A 18 -4.78 7.19 2.90
C ILE A 18 -4.21 7.28 4.31
N GLY A 19 -5.04 7.39 5.34
CA GLY A 19 -4.59 7.43 6.74
C GLY A 19 -3.81 6.19 7.14
N VAL A 20 -4.30 4.99 6.79
CA VAL A 20 -3.60 3.73 7.06
C VAL A 20 -2.30 3.63 6.27
N LEU A 21 -2.32 3.98 4.97
CA LEU A 21 -1.13 3.96 4.11
C LEU A 21 -0.03 4.87 4.64
N VAL A 22 -0.36 6.12 5.00
CA VAL A 22 0.62 7.06 5.55
C VAL A 22 1.09 6.60 6.93
N LEU A 23 0.21 6.14 7.80
CA LEU A 23 0.61 5.65 9.13
C LEU A 23 1.67 4.54 9.05
N ILE A 24 1.47 3.57 8.16
CA ILE A 24 2.41 2.46 7.97
C ILE A 24 3.71 2.94 7.30
N HIS A 25 3.62 3.91 6.39
CA HIS A 25 4.78 4.57 5.80
C HIS A 25 5.65 5.26 6.87
N GLU A 26 5.05 6.13 7.67
CA GLU A 26 5.71 6.83 8.77
C GLU A 26 6.30 5.84 9.78
N LEU A 27 5.57 4.76 10.08
CA LEU A 27 6.07 3.70 10.96
C LEU A 27 7.37 3.08 10.41
N GLY A 28 7.51 2.94 9.10
CA GLY A 28 8.74 2.46 8.47
C GLY A 28 9.94 3.36 8.76
N HIS A 29 9.81 4.65 8.50
CA HIS A 29 10.85 5.64 8.81
C HIS A 29 11.20 5.63 10.30
N PHE A 30 10.18 5.61 11.16
CA PHE A 30 10.34 5.57 12.61
C PHE A 30 11.13 4.35 13.08
N LEU A 31 10.73 3.15 12.65
CA LEU A 31 11.37 1.90 13.06
C LEU A 31 12.81 1.82 12.54
N ALA A 32 13.06 2.21 11.29
CA ALA A 32 14.40 2.22 10.72
C ALA A 32 15.32 3.22 11.44
N ALA A 33 14.83 4.42 11.73
CA ALA A 33 15.59 5.44 12.46
C ALA A 33 15.97 4.95 13.87
N LYS A 34 15.00 4.38 14.60
CA LYS A 34 15.24 3.80 15.93
C LYS A 34 16.22 2.62 15.88
N ALA A 35 16.14 1.78 14.87
CA ALA A 35 17.04 0.63 14.71
C ALA A 35 18.51 1.04 14.50
N PHE A 36 18.78 2.18 13.85
CA PHE A 36 20.13 2.73 13.70
C PHE A 36 20.55 3.68 14.83
N GLY A 37 19.76 3.78 15.90
CA GLY A 37 20.03 4.68 17.03
C GLY A 37 20.01 6.15 16.63
N MET A 38 19.18 6.52 15.66
CA MET A 38 18.89 7.92 15.35
C MET A 38 17.84 8.44 16.34
N ARG A 39 17.98 9.69 16.75
CA ARG A 39 16.99 10.34 17.59
C ARG A 39 15.77 10.71 16.74
N VAL A 40 14.61 10.26 17.19
CA VAL A 40 13.31 10.67 16.66
C VAL A 40 12.67 11.57 17.69
N GLU A 41 12.44 12.83 17.34
CA GLU A 41 11.86 13.85 18.21
C GLU A 41 10.34 13.70 18.30
N ARG A 42 9.69 13.35 17.19
CA ARG A 42 8.24 13.21 17.15
C ARG A 42 7.81 12.11 16.19
N PHE A 43 6.80 11.37 16.61
CA PHE A 43 6.01 10.48 15.77
C PHE A 43 4.55 10.94 15.88
N SER A 44 4.02 11.57 14.83
CA SER A 44 2.67 12.14 14.82
C SER A 44 1.76 11.35 13.90
N ILE A 45 0.60 10.95 14.41
CA ILE A 45 -0.52 10.49 13.60
C ILE A 45 -1.42 11.70 13.32
N GLY A 46 -1.56 12.06 12.07
CA GLY A 46 -2.21 13.29 11.64
C GLY A 46 -1.29 14.52 11.65
N PHE A 47 -1.80 15.61 11.06
CA PHE A 47 -1.13 16.91 11.01
C PHE A 47 -1.59 17.85 12.13
N PRO A 48 -0.73 18.81 12.53
CA PRO A 48 -1.04 19.81 13.55
C PRO A 48 -2.39 20.53 13.33
N PRO A 49 -3.04 21.03 14.40
CA PRO A 49 -2.55 21.11 15.78
C PRO A 49 -2.62 19.77 16.53
N ARG A 50 -1.70 19.58 17.48
CA ARG A 50 -1.68 18.41 18.38
C ARG A 50 -2.98 18.31 19.16
N ALA A 51 -3.59 17.13 19.19
CA ALA A 51 -4.76 16.85 20.00
C ALA A 51 -4.34 16.30 21.38
N PHE A 52 -3.65 15.17 21.40
CA PHE A 52 -3.13 14.55 22.61
C PHE A 52 -1.87 13.75 22.29
N GLY A 53 -1.07 13.44 23.30
CA GLY A 53 0.18 12.70 23.09
C GLY A 53 0.99 12.59 24.37
N LYS A 54 2.03 11.76 24.33
CA LYS A 54 2.94 11.53 25.45
C LYS A 54 4.37 11.47 24.96
N GLN A 55 5.26 12.15 25.68
CA GLN A 55 6.69 12.01 25.48
C GLN A 55 7.20 10.77 26.20
N ILE A 56 7.90 9.90 25.47
CA ILE A 56 8.53 8.70 26.01
C ILE A 56 9.99 8.68 25.52
N GLY A 57 10.92 8.90 26.46
CA GLY A 57 12.32 9.16 26.11
C GLY A 57 12.44 10.43 25.28
N ASP A 58 13.14 10.32 24.16
CA ASP A 58 13.36 11.43 23.22
C ASP A 58 12.20 11.65 22.25
N THR A 59 11.21 10.76 22.20
CA THR A 59 10.16 10.78 21.18
C THR A 59 8.83 11.23 21.78
N ASP A 60 8.27 12.29 21.19
CA ASP A 60 6.90 12.75 21.40
C ASP A 60 5.94 11.94 20.50
N TYR A 61 5.18 11.03 21.08
CA TYR A 61 4.14 10.28 20.37
C TYR A 61 2.84 11.05 20.49
N CYS A 62 2.32 11.58 19.38
CA CYS A 62 1.10 12.37 19.40
C CYS A 62 0.10 11.97 18.32
N VAL A 63 -1.15 12.25 18.62
CA VAL A 63 -2.25 12.27 17.66
C VAL A 63 -2.64 13.73 17.48
N SER A 64 -2.74 14.16 16.24
CA SER A 64 -3.07 15.52 15.86
C SER A 64 -4.48 15.60 15.26
N TRP A 65 -5.09 16.78 15.26
CA TRP A 65 -6.50 16.95 14.93
C TRP A 65 -6.85 16.70 13.47
N LEU A 66 -5.90 16.89 12.54
CA LEU A 66 -6.13 16.63 11.12
C LEU A 66 -5.72 15.19 10.78
N PRO A 67 -6.66 14.25 10.56
CA PRO A 67 -6.36 12.82 10.40
C PRO A 67 -5.76 12.46 9.03
N ILE A 68 -5.56 13.45 8.15
CA ILE A 68 -5.10 13.25 6.78
C ILE A 68 -3.57 13.16 6.80
N GLY A 69 -3.02 12.02 7.23
CA GLY A 69 -1.58 11.75 7.17
C GLY A 69 -0.90 11.60 8.53
N GLY A 70 0.35 12.01 8.63
CA GLY A 70 1.23 11.87 9.79
C GLY A 70 2.65 12.25 9.40
N TYR A 71 3.56 12.36 10.36
CA TYR A 71 4.96 12.63 10.05
C TYR A 71 5.90 12.13 11.17
N VAL A 72 7.13 11.78 10.78
CA VAL A 72 8.22 11.46 11.70
C VAL A 72 9.28 12.55 11.67
N LYS A 73 9.53 13.20 12.81
CA LYS A 73 10.62 14.17 12.93
C LYS A 73 11.90 13.49 13.41
N ILE A 74 12.85 13.28 12.50
CA ILE A 74 14.17 12.70 12.78
C ILE A 74 15.20 13.81 12.92
N SER A 75 15.97 13.82 14.01
CA SER A 75 16.97 14.87 14.27
C SER A 75 18.03 14.92 13.16
N GLY A 76 18.29 16.13 12.63
CA GLY A 76 19.29 16.36 11.59
C GLY A 76 18.92 15.86 10.19
N MET A 77 17.66 15.49 9.97
CA MET A 77 17.07 15.29 8.64
C MET A 77 16.22 16.52 8.30
N ILE A 78 16.45 17.12 7.13
CA ILE A 78 15.50 18.09 6.58
C ILE A 78 14.38 17.25 6.01
N ASP A 79 13.24 17.25 6.69
CA ASP A 79 12.08 16.44 6.33
C ASP A 79 10.84 17.32 6.16
N GLU A 80 9.67 16.70 6.04
CA GLU A 80 8.36 17.36 5.89
C GLU A 80 8.04 18.40 6.98
N SER A 81 8.73 18.37 8.14
CA SER A 81 8.58 19.38 9.18
C SER A 81 9.30 20.71 8.88
N MET A 82 10.08 20.79 7.79
CA MET A 82 10.83 21.97 7.34
C MET A 82 11.68 22.65 8.42
N ASP A 83 12.15 21.89 9.42
CA ASP A 83 12.96 22.44 10.50
C ASP A 83 14.44 22.60 10.08
N THR A 84 14.91 23.85 10.06
CA THR A 84 16.31 24.22 9.70
C THR A 84 17.17 24.54 10.93
N GLU A 85 16.60 24.58 12.13
CA GLU A 85 17.24 24.99 13.39
C GLU A 85 18.51 24.19 13.76
N HIS A 86 18.66 22.97 13.23
CA HIS A 86 19.78 22.08 13.54
C HIS A 86 20.91 22.12 12.49
N LEU A 87 20.75 22.86 11.40
CA LEU A 87 21.75 22.92 10.33
C LEU A 87 23.00 23.74 10.68
N GLU A 88 22.90 24.65 11.66
CA GLU A 88 23.99 25.58 12.01
C GLU A 88 25.04 24.99 12.97
N LYS A 89 24.72 23.87 13.64
CA LYS A 89 25.60 23.23 14.63
C LYS A 89 26.34 22.05 14.02
N ALA A 90 27.46 21.66 14.64
CA ALA A 90 28.16 20.44 14.28
C ALA A 90 27.24 19.20 14.40
N PRO A 91 27.36 18.22 13.49
CA PRO A 91 26.51 17.05 13.48
C PRO A 91 26.76 16.17 14.70
N GLU A 92 25.71 15.91 15.46
CA GLU A 92 25.77 15.05 16.63
C GLU A 92 25.64 13.55 16.23
N PRO A 93 26.32 12.60 16.92
CA PRO A 93 26.33 11.17 16.56
C PRO A 93 24.97 10.47 16.41
N TRP A 94 23.90 11.00 17.03
CA TRP A 94 22.53 10.49 16.98
C TRP A 94 21.67 11.17 15.90
N GLU A 95 22.21 12.16 15.19
CA GLU A 95 21.54 12.80 14.08
C GLU A 95 21.69 11.98 12.80
N PHE A 96 20.66 12.06 11.95
CA PHE A 96 20.63 11.45 10.64
C PHE A 96 21.88 11.78 9.82
N ARG A 97 22.28 13.05 9.78
CA ARG A 97 23.44 13.52 9.00
C ARG A 97 24.79 13.00 9.47
N ALA A 98 24.90 12.53 10.71
CA ALA A 98 26.13 11.94 11.25
C ALA A 98 26.29 10.45 10.89
N LYS A 99 25.21 9.78 10.44
CA LYS A 99 25.23 8.34 10.13
C LYS A 99 25.81 8.05 8.74
N PRO A 100 26.39 6.86 8.52
CA PRO A 100 26.81 6.40 7.20
C PRO A 100 25.71 6.49 6.15
N VAL A 101 26.10 6.75 4.89
CA VAL A 101 25.18 6.92 3.75
C VAL A 101 24.20 5.75 3.61
N TRP A 102 24.66 4.52 3.78
CA TRP A 102 23.81 3.34 3.63
C TRP A 102 22.69 3.26 4.68
N GLN A 103 22.95 3.70 5.93
CA GLN A 103 21.91 3.76 6.97
C GLN A 103 20.86 4.81 6.63
N ARG A 104 21.31 5.96 6.13
CA ARG A 104 20.44 7.06 5.68
C ARG A 104 19.54 6.61 4.53
N ILE A 105 20.08 5.87 3.55
CA ILE A 105 19.30 5.32 2.44
C ILE A 105 18.23 4.35 2.95
N ILE A 106 18.57 3.46 3.89
CA ILE A 106 17.58 2.54 4.47
C ILE A 106 16.46 3.33 5.15
N VAL A 107 16.79 4.33 5.97
CA VAL A 107 15.78 5.16 6.65
C VAL A 107 14.89 5.89 5.66
N ILE A 108 15.43 6.51 4.60
CA ILE A 108 14.63 7.20 3.57
C ILE A 108 13.75 6.23 2.77
N THR A 109 14.20 5.00 2.54
CA THR A 109 13.42 4.03 1.75
C THR A 109 12.46 3.20 2.60
N ALA A 110 12.62 3.21 3.92
CA ALA A 110 11.87 2.35 4.84
C ALA A 110 10.35 2.54 4.75
N GLY A 111 9.87 3.77 4.59
CA GLY A 111 8.43 4.03 4.44
C GLY A 111 7.83 3.36 3.20
N VAL A 112 8.52 3.46 2.05
CA VAL A 112 8.08 2.80 0.80
C VAL A 112 8.10 1.28 0.96
N ILE A 113 9.16 0.74 1.55
CA ILE A 113 9.29 -0.69 1.81
C ILE A 113 8.14 -1.19 2.70
N MET A 114 7.78 -0.46 3.75
CA MET A 114 6.67 -0.84 4.61
C MET A 114 5.32 -0.84 3.89
N ASN A 115 5.08 0.08 2.95
CA ASN A 115 3.87 0.06 2.13
C ASN A 115 3.83 -1.12 1.16
N VAL A 116 4.97 -1.51 0.59
CA VAL A 116 5.07 -2.73 -0.22
C VAL A 116 4.77 -3.97 0.62
N LEU A 117 5.33 -4.05 1.82
CA LEU A 117 5.05 -5.15 2.77
C LEU A 117 3.57 -5.17 3.18
N LEU A 118 2.96 -4.01 3.41
CA LEU A 118 1.53 -3.90 3.69
C LEU A 118 0.70 -4.43 2.53
N ALA A 119 1.03 -4.06 1.29
CA ALA A 119 0.33 -4.57 0.11
C ALA A 119 0.43 -6.10 0.02
N ILE A 120 1.64 -6.66 0.20
CA ILE A 120 1.84 -8.12 0.23
C ILE A 120 0.99 -8.76 1.32
N ALA A 121 0.97 -8.20 2.54
CA ALA A 121 0.19 -8.72 3.65
C ALA A 121 -1.33 -8.68 3.37
N ILE A 122 -1.83 -7.60 2.77
CA ILE A 122 -3.25 -7.46 2.38
C ILE A 122 -3.61 -8.52 1.34
N PHE A 123 -2.86 -8.60 0.23
CA PHE A 123 -3.15 -9.58 -0.82
C PHE A 123 -3.03 -11.01 -0.32
N TRP A 124 -2.03 -11.30 0.52
CA TRP A 124 -1.88 -12.62 1.11
C TRP A 124 -3.05 -12.98 2.03
N GLY A 125 -3.49 -12.06 2.91
CA GLY A 125 -4.65 -12.28 3.78
C GLY A 125 -5.97 -12.43 3.02
N LEU A 126 -6.16 -11.68 1.93
CA LEU A 126 -7.32 -11.84 1.04
C LEU A 126 -7.36 -13.22 0.38
N ASN A 127 -6.21 -13.71 -0.11
CA ASN A 127 -6.12 -15.05 -0.70
C ASN A 127 -6.39 -16.16 0.31
N LEU A 128 -5.94 -16.01 1.56
CA LEU A 128 -6.21 -16.99 2.62
C LEU A 128 -7.70 -17.02 3.03
N SER A 129 -8.38 -15.87 3.03
CA SER A 129 -9.77 -15.77 3.48
C SER A 129 -10.79 -16.10 2.39
N GLN A 130 -10.53 -15.70 1.14
CA GLN A 130 -11.47 -15.85 0.03
C GLN A 130 -11.09 -16.97 -0.95
N GLY A 131 -9.97 -17.64 -0.72
CA GLY A 131 -9.39 -18.60 -1.68
C GLY A 131 -8.87 -17.92 -2.94
N VAL A 132 -8.41 -18.73 -3.89
CA VAL A 132 -8.07 -18.23 -5.23
C VAL A 132 -9.36 -17.81 -5.92
N GLN A 133 -9.46 -16.52 -6.26
CA GLN A 133 -10.60 -15.99 -7.00
C GLN A 133 -10.55 -16.55 -8.42
N HIS A 134 -11.31 -17.61 -8.69
CA HIS A 134 -11.50 -18.10 -10.04
C HIS A 134 -12.58 -17.29 -10.74
N HIS A 135 -12.31 -16.89 -11.98
CA HIS A 135 -13.31 -16.24 -12.80
C HIS A 135 -14.32 -17.31 -13.23
N LYS A 136 -15.46 -17.38 -12.53
CA LYS A 136 -16.62 -18.22 -12.89
C LYS A 136 -17.37 -17.65 -14.11
N VAL A 137 -16.62 -17.38 -15.17
CA VAL A 137 -17.15 -16.99 -16.47
C VAL A 137 -16.55 -17.93 -17.49
N THR A 138 -17.41 -18.54 -18.28
CA THR A 138 -17.03 -19.36 -19.42
C THR A 138 -17.54 -18.73 -20.73
N THR A 139 -18.12 -17.53 -20.62
CA THR A 139 -18.64 -16.75 -21.74
C THR A 139 -17.51 -16.08 -22.51
N ILE A 140 -17.54 -16.25 -23.83
CA ILE A 140 -16.58 -15.64 -24.74
C ILE A 140 -16.90 -14.15 -24.87
N GLY A 141 -15.98 -13.29 -24.43
CA GLY A 141 -16.16 -11.83 -24.52
C GLY A 141 -16.05 -11.30 -25.95
N MET A 142 -15.01 -11.71 -26.68
CA MET A 142 -14.76 -11.27 -28.06
C MET A 142 -14.09 -12.39 -28.86
N VAL A 143 -14.57 -12.62 -30.08
CA VAL A 143 -13.88 -13.45 -31.07
C VAL A 143 -13.26 -12.55 -32.13
N GLN A 144 -11.95 -12.66 -32.34
CA GLN A 144 -11.24 -11.86 -33.34
C GLN A 144 -11.63 -12.29 -34.76
N GLU A 145 -11.91 -11.33 -35.63
CA GLU A 145 -12.21 -11.58 -37.05
C GLU A 145 -11.02 -12.28 -37.74
N ASN A 146 -11.31 -13.25 -38.61
CA ASN A 146 -10.33 -14.13 -39.28
C ASN A 146 -9.53 -15.09 -38.37
N SER A 147 -9.87 -15.20 -37.08
CA SER A 147 -9.26 -16.19 -36.19
C SER A 147 -9.70 -17.62 -36.51
N ILE A 148 -8.95 -18.61 -36.00
CA ILE A 148 -9.34 -20.04 -36.06
C ILE A 148 -10.69 -20.21 -35.38
N ALA A 149 -10.90 -19.61 -34.21
CA ALA A 149 -12.16 -19.65 -33.48
C ALA A 149 -13.36 -19.16 -34.34
N ALA A 150 -13.21 -18.03 -35.04
CA ALA A 150 -14.25 -17.53 -35.94
C ALA A 150 -14.54 -18.48 -37.12
N LYS A 151 -13.51 -19.11 -37.70
CA LYS A 151 -13.68 -20.10 -38.78
C LYS A 151 -14.46 -21.33 -38.33
N TYR A 152 -14.33 -21.73 -37.07
CA TYR A 152 -15.06 -22.83 -36.47
C TYR A 152 -16.42 -22.40 -35.87
N GLY A 153 -16.84 -21.15 -36.09
CA GLY A 153 -18.17 -20.67 -35.76
C GLY A 153 -18.37 -20.19 -34.32
N LEU A 154 -17.30 -20.06 -33.54
CA LEU A 154 -17.39 -19.43 -32.21
C LEU A 154 -17.76 -17.95 -32.34
N GLN A 155 -18.67 -17.50 -31.48
CA GLN A 155 -19.18 -16.14 -31.44
C GLN A 155 -19.01 -15.51 -30.05
N SER A 156 -18.96 -14.18 -30.03
CA SER A 156 -19.03 -13.43 -28.78
C SER A 156 -20.38 -13.71 -28.10
N GLY A 157 -20.34 -14.07 -26.82
CA GLY A 157 -21.51 -14.47 -26.04
C GLY A 157 -21.72 -15.98 -25.94
N ASP A 158 -20.98 -16.81 -26.68
CA ASP A 158 -21.02 -18.26 -26.51
C ASP A 158 -20.51 -18.65 -25.12
N GLU A 159 -21.12 -19.66 -24.51
CA GLU A 159 -20.72 -20.21 -23.22
C GLU A 159 -20.03 -21.57 -23.39
N ILE A 160 -18.77 -21.66 -22.99
CA ILE A 160 -18.00 -22.90 -23.07
C ILE A 160 -18.36 -23.79 -21.87
N THR A 161 -19.17 -24.82 -22.10
CA THR A 161 -19.60 -25.75 -21.04
C THR A 161 -18.61 -26.90 -20.83
N ALA A 162 -17.90 -27.34 -21.88
CA ALA A 162 -16.92 -28.41 -21.79
C ALA A 162 -15.84 -28.32 -22.90
N ILE A 163 -14.64 -28.81 -22.60
CA ILE A 163 -13.54 -29.00 -23.57
C ILE A 163 -13.05 -30.44 -23.46
N ASN A 164 -12.98 -31.16 -24.59
CA ASN A 164 -12.53 -32.56 -24.64
C ASN A 164 -13.26 -33.51 -23.67
N GLY A 165 -14.50 -33.18 -23.29
CA GLY A 165 -15.31 -33.94 -22.35
C GLY A 165 -15.13 -33.56 -20.88
N GLU A 166 -14.24 -32.63 -20.54
CA GLU A 166 -14.11 -32.06 -19.20
C GLU A 166 -15.01 -30.83 -19.04
N GLU A 167 -15.82 -30.81 -17.97
CA GLU A 167 -16.70 -29.67 -17.65
C GLU A 167 -15.91 -28.42 -17.25
N MET A 168 -16.24 -27.30 -17.88
CA MET A 168 -15.60 -26.01 -17.63
C MET A 168 -16.50 -25.16 -16.74
N SER A 169 -15.98 -24.80 -15.57
CA SER A 169 -16.68 -23.92 -14.62
C SER A 169 -15.94 -22.59 -14.37
N THR A 170 -14.74 -22.46 -14.94
CA THR A 170 -13.86 -21.30 -14.76
C THR A 170 -13.13 -20.96 -16.05
N TRP A 171 -12.83 -19.68 -16.26
CA TRP A 171 -12.05 -19.24 -17.42
C TRP A 171 -10.62 -19.78 -17.40
N GLU A 172 -10.05 -19.95 -16.21
CA GLU A 172 -8.73 -20.55 -16.02
C GLU A 172 -8.70 -21.99 -16.52
N GLY A 173 -9.73 -22.79 -16.19
CA GLY A 173 -9.84 -24.18 -16.67
C GLY A 173 -9.92 -24.27 -18.20
N ILE A 174 -10.63 -23.32 -18.84
CA ILE A 174 -10.68 -23.21 -20.31
C ILE A 174 -9.28 -22.94 -20.86
N ARG A 175 -8.59 -21.94 -20.31
CA ARG A 175 -7.25 -21.55 -20.77
C ARG A 175 -6.25 -22.70 -20.63
N GLU A 176 -6.30 -23.43 -19.52
CA GLU A 176 -5.43 -24.58 -19.28
C GLU A 176 -5.69 -25.71 -20.27
N ASN A 177 -6.96 -26.08 -20.45
CA ASN A 177 -7.34 -27.16 -21.37
C ASN A 177 -7.07 -26.84 -22.85
N VAL A 178 -7.13 -25.56 -23.25
CA VAL A 178 -6.83 -25.15 -24.63
C VAL A 178 -5.32 -25.03 -24.90
N LEU A 179 -4.52 -24.58 -23.93
CA LEU A 179 -3.08 -24.33 -24.14
C LEU A 179 -2.19 -25.56 -23.90
N TYR A 180 -2.60 -26.48 -23.03
CA TYR A 180 -1.78 -27.61 -22.59
C TYR A 180 -2.29 -28.98 -23.04
N THR A 181 -3.31 -29.03 -23.92
CA THR A 181 -3.78 -30.23 -24.61
C THR A 181 -3.40 -30.19 -26.08
#